data_AF-A0A9P1BWP1-F1
#
_entry.id   AF-A0A9P1BWP1-F1
#
_cell.length_a   1.000
_cell.length_b   1.000
_cell.length_c   1.000
_cell.angle_alpha   90.00
_cell.angle_beta   90.00
_cell.angle_gamma   90.00
#
_symmetry.space_group_name_H-M   'P 1'
#
loop_
_entity.id
_entity.type
_entity.pdbx_description
1 polymer ?
#
loop_
_entity_poly.entity_id
_entity_poly.type
_entity_poly.pdbx_seq_one_letter_code
_entity_poly.pdbx_strand_id
1 'polypeptide(L)'
;AIAALFREKNDISLADLAALAALLENMVHSEADVRLAAVFNALDFPLAAQLSLNESTAVLETYMASFVMGSDARELHKNAVSSRATMLQKLEEVVEQYPTWPNTQAFLQMIREEVTPETVNFSFPALSAVVAEAGERYGRWQSHECSELKHQLLQHEEHPNTGRVRLSDFYAMALHGGHWQFSESVAYLRQLGALDESDPEAEGMPQVMALRVIVPNYILGPSNCIASSGYFAVCCIDECDAKLQSLETTLGKSKAPPAAILSALNATIGRALERKLREVAEHHGGEAAKIIENHGVDGLDFPKKCDLVKIC
;
A
#
# COMPACT_ATOMS: atom_id res chain seq x y z
N ALA A 1 -1.65 -28.86 -6.77
CA ALA A 1 -1.64 -28.04 -7.99
C ALA A 1 -0.44 -27.08 -8.00
N ILE A 2 -0.30 -26.17 -7.01
CA ILE A 2 0.79 -25.17 -6.94
C ILE A 2 2.20 -25.81 -6.96
N ALA A 3 2.41 -26.89 -6.20
CA ALA A 3 3.70 -27.59 -6.16
C ALA A 3 4.08 -28.34 -7.46
N ALA A 4 3.22 -28.34 -8.49
CA ALA A 4 3.54 -28.87 -9.81
C ALA A 4 4.07 -27.79 -10.76
N LEU A 5 3.74 -26.51 -10.52
CA LEU A 5 4.21 -25.36 -11.32
C LEU A 5 5.71 -25.09 -11.13
N PHE A 6 6.25 -25.41 -9.96
CA PHE A 6 7.64 -25.11 -9.59
C PHE A 6 8.59 -26.29 -9.67
N ARG A 7 8.15 -27.44 -10.21
CA ARG A 7 8.87 -28.70 -10.00
C ARG A 7 9.95 -29.03 -11.03
N GLU A 8 10.11 -28.24 -12.10
CA GLU A 8 11.22 -28.40 -13.03
C GLU A 8 11.67 -27.05 -13.57
N LYS A 9 12.92 -27.00 -14.02
CA LYS A 9 13.69 -25.84 -14.50
C LYS A 9 13.13 -25.26 -15.84
N ASN A 10 11.82 -25.05 -15.92
CA ASN A 10 11.12 -24.62 -17.12
C ASN A 10 10.56 -23.21 -16.93
N ASP A 11 10.71 -22.38 -17.96
CA ASP A 11 10.05 -21.09 -18.08
C ASP A 11 8.55 -21.23 -17.80
N ILE A 12 8.01 -20.31 -16.97
CA ILE A 12 6.57 -20.22 -16.69
C ILE A 12 5.85 -19.95 -18.01
N SER A 13 5.00 -20.87 -18.46
CA SER A 13 4.24 -20.64 -19.69
C SER A 13 3.16 -19.57 -19.45
N LEU A 14 2.68 -18.94 -20.52
CA LEU A 14 1.56 -18.00 -20.42
C LEU A 14 0.30 -18.66 -19.83
N ALA A 15 0.11 -19.96 -20.07
CA ALA A 15 -0.98 -20.73 -19.50
C ALA A 15 -0.82 -20.93 -17.99
N ASP A 16 0.41 -21.18 -17.53
CA ASP A 16 0.73 -21.31 -16.10
C ASP A 16 0.51 -19.97 -15.37
N LEU A 17 0.93 -18.86 -15.98
CA LEU A 17 0.69 -17.52 -15.45
C LEU A 17 -0.81 -17.18 -15.40
N ALA A 18 -1.55 -17.50 -16.46
CA ALA A 18 -3.00 -17.30 -16.50
C ALA A 18 -3.72 -18.15 -15.45
N ALA A 19 -3.30 -19.40 -15.27
CA ALA A 19 -3.84 -20.28 -14.22
C ALA A 19 -3.55 -19.75 -12.82
N LEU A 20 -2.33 -19.23 -12.58
CA LEU A 20 -1.97 -18.61 -11.31
C LEU A 20 -2.80 -17.34 -11.03
N ALA A 21 -2.97 -16.48 -12.04
CA ALA A 21 -3.79 -15.28 -11.93
C ALA A 21 -5.24 -15.63 -11.59
N ALA A 22 -5.84 -16.60 -12.30
CA ALA A 22 -7.21 -17.05 -12.04
C ALA A 22 -7.35 -17.69 -10.65
N LEU A 23 -6.33 -18.39 -10.15
CA LEU A 23 -6.33 -18.94 -8.78
C LEU A 23 -6.31 -17.83 -7.74
N LEU A 24 -5.44 -16.82 -7.91
CA LEU A 24 -5.37 -15.67 -7.01
C LEU A 24 -6.68 -14.89 -7.00
N GLU A 25 -7.26 -14.61 -8.16
CA GLU A 25 -8.55 -13.93 -8.30
C GLU A 25 -9.67 -14.69 -7.58
N ASN A 26 -9.75 -16.02 -7.76
CA ASN A 26 -10.73 -16.84 -7.04
C ASN A 26 -10.51 -16.83 -5.52
N MET A 27 -9.26 -16.80 -5.07
CA MET A 27 -8.94 -16.73 -3.64
C MET A 27 -9.36 -15.37 -3.04
N VAL A 28 -9.10 -14.27 -3.75
CA VAL A 28 -9.52 -12.92 -3.34
C VAL A 28 -11.05 -12.84 -3.23
N HIS A 29 -11.77 -13.30 -4.24
CA HIS A 29 -13.24 -13.33 -4.21
C HIS A 29 -13.79 -14.21 -3.07
N SER A 30 -13.23 -15.41 -2.90
CA SER A 30 -13.65 -16.30 -1.81
C SER A 30 -13.40 -15.70 -0.43
N GLU A 31 -12.31 -14.94 -0.26
CA GLU A 31 -12.00 -14.28 1.00
C GLU A 31 -12.98 -13.12 1.29
N ALA A 32 -13.32 -12.34 0.26
CA ALA A 32 -14.31 -11.27 0.37
C ALA A 32 -15.66 -11.82 0.85
N ASP A 33 -16.13 -12.94 0.30
CA ASP A 33 -17.38 -13.58 0.73
C ASP A 33 -17.32 -14.08 2.18
N VAL A 34 -16.20 -14.68 2.59
CA VAL A 34 -16.01 -15.14 3.97
C VAL A 34 -16.06 -13.95 4.94
N ARG A 35 -15.41 -12.84 4.59
CA ARG A 35 -15.42 -11.62 5.40
C ARG A 35 -16.80 -10.99 5.46
N LEU A 36 -17.51 -10.92 4.33
CA LEU A 36 -18.89 -10.42 4.29
C LEU A 36 -19.82 -11.27 5.18
N ALA A 37 -19.69 -12.60 5.13
CA ALA A 37 -20.47 -13.48 6.01
C ALA A 37 -20.15 -13.26 7.50
N ALA A 38 -18.88 -13.01 7.84
CA ALA A 38 -18.50 -12.66 9.20
C ALA A 38 -19.12 -11.33 9.67
N VAL A 39 -19.23 -10.34 8.77
CA VAL A 39 -19.90 -9.05 9.05
C VAL A 39 -21.40 -9.23 9.28
N PHE A 40 -22.09 -10.02 8.45
CA PHE A 40 -23.50 -10.35 8.66
C PHE A 40 -23.71 -10.94 10.06
N ASN A 41 -22.87 -11.89 10.46
CA ASN A 41 -22.92 -12.49 11.79
C ASN A 41 -22.62 -11.48 12.91
N ALA A 42 -21.62 -10.61 12.72
CA ALA A 42 -21.25 -9.59 13.71
C ALA A 42 -22.33 -8.50 13.90
N LEU A 43 -23.14 -8.25 12.87
CA LEU A 43 -24.26 -7.32 12.92
C LEU A 43 -25.61 -8.00 13.23
N ASP A 44 -25.60 -9.28 13.60
CA ASP A 44 -26.79 -10.07 13.93
C ASP A 44 -27.82 -10.18 12.80
N PHE A 45 -27.33 -10.33 11.56
CA PHE A 45 -28.16 -10.58 10.38
C PHE A 45 -28.02 -12.01 9.86
N PRO A 46 -29.13 -12.72 9.55
CA PRO A 46 -29.05 -13.98 8.84
C PRO A 46 -28.60 -13.73 7.39
N LEU A 47 -27.82 -14.64 6.80
CA LEU A 47 -27.36 -14.54 5.40
C LEU A 47 -28.51 -14.49 4.38
N ALA A 48 -29.70 -15.02 4.74
CA ALA A 48 -30.90 -14.97 3.92
C ALA A 48 -31.73 -13.68 4.11
N ALA A 49 -31.27 -12.74 4.93
CA ALA A 49 -31.97 -11.48 5.17
C ALA A 49 -32.13 -10.65 3.89
N GLN A 50 -33.18 -9.85 3.88
CA GLN A 50 -33.38 -8.75 2.95
C GLN A 50 -33.17 -7.45 3.73
N LEU A 51 -32.04 -6.80 3.49
CA LEU A 51 -31.61 -5.62 4.24
C LEU A 51 -32.17 -4.35 3.60
N SER A 52 -32.58 -3.39 4.42
CA SER A 52 -32.88 -2.03 3.96
C SER A 52 -31.61 -1.29 3.52
N LEU A 53 -31.76 -0.12 2.88
CA LEU A 53 -30.63 0.73 2.50
C LEU A 53 -29.68 1.02 3.68
N ASN A 54 -30.22 1.45 4.83
CA ASN A 54 -29.40 1.78 6.00
C ASN A 54 -28.65 0.57 6.55
N GLU A 55 -29.29 -0.60 6.52
CA GLU A 55 -28.67 -1.85 6.98
C GLU A 55 -27.59 -2.33 6.01
N SER A 56 -27.82 -2.18 4.70
CA SER A 56 -26.81 -2.45 3.68
C SER A 56 -25.59 -1.53 3.83
N THR A 57 -25.80 -0.23 4.10
CA THR A 57 -24.72 0.72 4.38
C THR A 57 -23.91 0.25 5.59
N ALA A 58 -24.56 -0.11 6.69
CA ALA A 58 -23.89 -0.59 7.89
C ALA A 58 -23.05 -1.85 7.62
N VAL A 59 -23.56 -2.80 6.81
CA VAL A 59 -22.82 -3.99 6.40
C VAL A 59 -21.60 -3.62 5.56
N LEU A 60 -21.76 -2.79 4.53
CA LEU A 60 -20.66 -2.38 3.64
C LEU A 60 -19.57 -1.59 4.38
N GLU A 61 -19.98 -0.67 5.25
CA GLU A 61 -19.06 0.11 6.09
C GLU A 61 -18.34 -0.77 7.11
N THR A 62 -19.03 -1.72 7.75
CA THR A 62 -18.39 -2.67 8.68
C THR A 62 -17.40 -3.58 7.95
N TYR A 63 -17.77 -4.05 6.75
CA TYR A 63 -16.87 -4.80 5.88
C TYR A 63 -15.63 -3.99 5.56
N MET A 64 -15.79 -2.76 5.09
CA MET A 64 -14.65 -1.95 4.66
C MET A 64 -13.81 -1.49 5.85
N ALA A 65 -14.41 -1.20 7.00
CA ALA A 65 -13.68 -0.89 8.24
C ALA A 65 -12.82 -2.09 8.65
N SER A 66 -13.36 -3.31 8.62
CA SER A 66 -12.55 -4.50 8.88
C SER A 66 -11.42 -4.67 7.86
N PHE A 67 -11.65 -4.26 6.63
CA PHE A 67 -10.68 -4.33 5.53
C PHE A 67 -9.52 -3.36 5.69
N VAL A 68 -9.79 -2.07 5.90
CA VAL A 68 -8.75 -1.06 6.07
C VAL A 68 -7.98 -1.22 7.38
N MET A 69 -8.65 -1.67 8.44
CA MET A 69 -8.04 -1.90 9.75
C MET A 69 -7.26 -3.22 9.85
N GLY A 70 -7.22 -4.02 8.79
CA GLY A 70 -6.51 -5.32 8.78
C GLY A 70 -7.09 -6.35 9.77
N SER A 71 -8.38 -6.23 10.10
CA SER A 71 -9.06 -7.18 10.99
C SER A 71 -9.37 -8.47 10.23
N ASP A 72 -8.89 -9.60 10.74
CA ASP A 72 -9.25 -10.92 10.21
C ASP A 72 -10.77 -11.15 10.42
N ALA A 73 -11.42 -11.79 9.45
CA ALA A 73 -12.79 -12.30 9.55
C ALA A 73 -13.00 -13.16 10.82
N ARG A 74 -11.95 -13.84 11.31
CA ARG A 74 -11.97 -14.58 12.58
C ARG A 74 -12.06 -13.66 13.81
N GLU A 75 -11.40 -12.50 13.78
CA GLU A 75 -11.51 -11.50 14.84
C GLU A 75 -12.89 -10.85 14.84
N LEU A 76 -13.47 -10.60 13.65
CA LEU A 76 -14.87 -10.20 13.54
C LEU A 76 -15.82 -11.26 14.13
N HIS A 77 -15.56 -12.54 13.87
CA HIS A 77 -16.36 -13.65 14.40
C HIS A 77 -16.27 -13.76 15.93
N LYS A 78 -15.07 -13.56 16.53
CA LYS A 78 -14.90 -13.51 17.99
C LYS A 78 -15.59 -12.30 18.61
N ASN A 79 -15.59 -11.17 17.91
CA ASN A 79 -16.25 -9.94 18.33
C ASN A 79 -17.77 -9.96 18.13
N ALA A 80 -18.34 -10.98 17.47
CA ALA A 80 -19.79 -11.18 17.33
C ALA A 80 -20.50 -11.46 18.68
N VAL A 81 -19.75 -11.57 19.78
CA VAL A 81 -20.29 -11.54 21.16
C VAL A 81 -20.68 -10.11 21.58
N SER A 82 -20.22 -9.08 20.86
CA SER A 82 -20.61 -7.68 21.06
C SER A 82 -21.97 -7.41 20.42
N SER A 83 -22.79 -6.55 21.04
CA SER A 83 -24.07 -6.16 20.44
C SER A 83 -23.86 -5.41 19.11
N ARG A 84 -24.84 -5.48 18.20
CA ARG A 84 -24.87 -4.66 16.97
C ARG A 84 -24.61 -3.18 17.26
N ALA A 85 -25.17 -2.65 18.34
CA ALA A 85 -24.95 -1.26 18.76
C ALA A 85 -23.47 -0.97 19.08
N THR A 86 -22.79 -1.91 19.74
CA THR A 86 -21.35 -1.80 20.04
C THR A 86 -20.50 -1.81 18.78
N MET A 87 -20.85 -2.63 17.79
CA MET A 87 -20.13 -2.65 16.51
C MET A 87 -20.31 -1.34 15.74
N LEU A 88 -21.52 -0.79 15.70
CA LEU A 88 -21.78 0.49 15.05
C LEU A 88 -21.08 1.66 15.76
N GLN A 89 -21.01 1.64 17.09
CA GLN A 89 -20.24 2.62 17.85
C GLN A 89 -18.75 2.58 17.50
N LYS A 90 -18.17 1.38 17.33
CA LYS A 90 -16.77 1.23 16.91
C LYS A 90 -16.50 1.79 15.50
N LEU A 91 -17.50 1.85 14.63
CA LEU A 91 -17.33 2.49 13.32
C LEU A 91 -17.12 4.00 13.43
N GLU A 92 -17.66 4.64 14.47
CA GLU A 92 -17.44 6.06 14.72
C GLU A 92 -15.97 6.35 15.06
N GLU A 93 -15.28 5.39 15.69
CA GLU A 93 -13.86 5.46 16.05
C GLU A 93 -12.92 5.22 14.85
N VAL A 94 -13.43 4.68 13.73
CA VAL A 94 -12.60 4.42 12.53
C VAL A 94 -12.00 5.72 11.99
N VAL A 95 -12.74 6.84 12.08
CA VAL A 95 -12.26 8.16 11.62
C VAL A 95 -11.00 8.61 12.36
N GLU A 96 -10.80 8.19 13.62
CA GLU A 96 -9.61 8.53 14.39
C GLU A 96 -8.35 7.85 13.82
N GLN A 97 -8.50 6.62 13.34
CA GLN A 97 -7.41 5.79 12.82
C GLN A 97 -7.32 5.81 11.28
N TYR A 98 -8.37 6.28 10.60
CA TYR A 98 -8.46 6.38 9.15
C TYR A 98 -9.14 7.71 8.77
N PRO A 99 -8.42 8.85 8.80
CA PRO A 99 -9.02 10.18 8.64
C PRO A 99 -9.75 10.39 7.31
N THR A 100 -9.42 9.61 6.27
CA THR A 100 -10.06 9.64 4.96
C THR A 100 -11.32 8.76 4.88
N TRP A 101 -11.79 8.21 6.00
CA TRP A 101 -12.99 7.36 6.08
C TRP A 101 -14.23 7.94 5.38
N PRO A 102 -14.57 9.24 5.49
CA PRO A 102 -15.70 9.82 4.75
C PRO A 102 -15.60 9.63 3.23
N ASN A 103 -14.39 9.68 2.67
CA ASN A 103 -14.17 9.43 1.25
C ASN A 103 -14.41 7.95 0.90
N THR A 104 -14.02 7.04 1.80
CA THR A 104 -14.28 5.61 1.67
C THR A 104 -15.80 5.30 1.72
N GLN A 105 -16.55 5.95 2.60
CA GLN A 105 -18.01 5.83 2.65
C GLN A 105 -18.67 6.30 1.34
N ALA A 106 -18.24 7.45 0.81
CA ALA A 106 -18.72 7.97 -0.47
C ALA A 106 -18.40 7.03 -1.64
N PHE A 107 -17.20 6.43 -1.65
CA PHE A 107 -16.82 5.41 -2.62
C PHE A 107 -17.72 4.18 -2.55
N LEU A 108 -17.97 3.63 -1.36
CA LEU A 108 -18.86 2.47 -1.18
C LEU A 108 -20.30 2.77 -1.63
N GLN A 109 -20.79 3.98 -1.32
CA GLN A 109 -22.11 4.42 -1.77
C GLN A 109 -22.21 4.44 -3.30
N MET A 110 -21.22 5.02 -3.97
CA MET A 110 -21.15 5.08 -5.44
C MET A 110 -21.17 3.66 -6.03
N ILE A 111 -20.30 2.75 -5.56
CA ILE A 111 -20.24 1.38 -6.08
C ILE A 111 -21.55 0.63 -5.85
N ARG A 112 -22.18 0.77 -4.68
CA ARG A 112 -23.48 0.17 -4.41
C ARG A 112 -24.54 0.64 -5.42
N GLU A 113 -24.63 1.95 -5.64
CA GLU A 113 -25.61 2.54 -6.57
C GLU A 113 -25.39 2.06 -8.01
N GLU A 114 -24.14 1.88 -8.43
CA GLU A 114 -23.79 1.35 -9.76
C GLU A 114 -24.11 -0.14 -9.92
N VAL A 115 -23.74 -0.97 -8.94
CA VAL A 115 -23.88 -2.44 -9.01
C VAL A 115 -25.32 -2.89 -8.76
N THR A 116 -26.06 -2.14 -7.94
CA THR A 116 -27.43 -2.49 -7.54
C THR A 116 -28.41 -1.35 -7.85
N PRO A 117 -28.57 -0.97 -9.13
CA PRO A 117 -29.45 0.14 -9.51
C PRO A 117 -30.89 -0.17 -9.14
N GLU A 118 -31.62 0.85 -8.67
CA GLU A 118 -33.04 0.78 -8.30
C GLU A 118 -33.38 -0.27 -7.23
N THR A 119 -32.37 -0.80 -6.52
CA THR A 119 -32.56 -1.82 -5.49
C THR A 119 -32.95 -1.17 -4.16
N VAL A 120 -34.06 -1.64 -3.58
CA VAL A 120 -34.57 -1.13 -2.29
C VAL A 120 -34.24 -2.09 -1.14
N ASN A 121 -34.14 -3.39 -1.44
CA ASN A 121 -33.79 -4.44 -0.49
C ASN A 121 -32.57 -5.23 -0.99
N PHE A 122 -31.61 -5.45 -0.10
CA PHE A 122 -30.31 -6.01 -0.44
C PHE A 122 -30.16 -7.41 0.14
N SER A 123 -29.88 -8.37 -0.73
CA SER A 123 -29.55 -9.75 -0.36
C SER A 123 -28.05 -9.94 -0.20
N PHE A 124 -27.62 -11.03 0.45
CA PHE A 124 -26.19 -11.36 0.54
C PHE A 124 -25.49 -11.42 -0.83
N PRO A 125 -26.04 -12.09 -1.87
CA PRO A 125 -25.43 -12.08 -3.21
C PRO A 125 -25.30 -10.67 -3.81
N ALA A 126 -26.27 -9.79 -3.57
CA ALA A 126 -26.20 -8.41 -4.05
C ALA A 126 -25.06 -7.65 -3.38
N LEU A 127 -24.89 -7.79 -2.05
CA LEU A 127 -23.78 -7.16 -1.33
C LEU A 127 -22.43 -7.81 -1.63
N SER A 128 -22.39 -9.12 -1.91
CA SER A 128 -21.20 -9.83 -2.40
C SER A 128 -20.69 -9.22 -3.72
N ALA A 129 -21.60 -8.95 -4.67
CA ALA A 129 -21.25 -8.27 -5.92
C ALA A 129 -20.71 -6.84 -5.68
N VAL A 130 -21.30 -6.10 -4.74
CA VAL A 130 -20.82 -4.74 -4.37
C VAL A 130 -19.42 -4.79 -3.78
N VAL A 131 -19.13 -5.71 -2.85
CA VAL A 131 -17.79 -5.80 -2.23
C VAL A 131 -16.73 -6.32 -3.20
N ALA A 132 -17.10 -7.19 -4.14
CA ALA A 132 -16.22 -7.64 -5.21
C ALA A 132 -15.80 -6.46 -6.09
N GLU A 133 -16.78 -5.69 -6.59
CA GLU A 133 -16.51 -4.51 -7.41
C GLU A 133 -15.73 -3.43 -6.63
N ALA A 134 -16.06 -3.24 -5.35
CA ALA A 134 -15.32 -2.33 -4.48
C ALA A 134 -13.86 -2.76 -4.38
N GLY A 135 -13.57 -4.05 -4.14
CA GLY A 135 -12.21 -4.60 -4.05
C GLY A 135 -11.39 -4.37 -5.33
N GLU A 136 -11.98 -4.64 -6.50
CA GLU A 136 -11.34 -4.45 -7.82
C GLU A 136 -10.96 -2.99 -8.11
N ARG A 137 -11.74 -2.04 -7.59
CA ARG A 137 -11.50 -0.60 -7.79
C ARG A 137 -10.69 0.03 -6.65
N TYR A 138 -10.65 -0.61 -5.49
CA TYR A 138 -10.12 0.01 -4.28
C TYR A 138 -8.64 0.37 -4.39
N GLY A 139 -7.82 -0.46 -5.04
CA GLY A 139 -6.39 -0.14 -5.25
C GLY A 139 -6.17 1.16 -6.03
N ARG A 140 -7.00 1.44 -7.05
CA ARG A 140 -6.94 2.71 -7.79
C ARG A 140 -7.45 3.88 -6.95
N TRP A 141 -8.46 3.64 -6.12
CA TRP A 141 -9.01 4.66 -5.21
C TRP A 141 -8.01 5.05 -4.11
N GLN A 142 -7.41 4.05 -3.45
CA GLN A 142 -6.38 4.20 -2.43
C GLN A 142 -5.17 4.99 -2.94
N SER A 143 -4.84 4.88 -4.22
CA SER A 143 -3.79 5.69 -4.84
C SER A 143 -3.98 7.20 -4.62
N HIS A 144 -5.22 7.68 -4.52
CA HIS A 144 -5.48 9.09 -4.19
C HIS A 144 -5.10 9.42 -2.75
N GLU A 145 -5.37 8.51 -1.80
CA GLU A 145 -5.01 8.67 -0.39
C GLU A 145 -3.49 8.66 -0.20
N CYS A 146 -2.77 7.78 -0.92
CA CYS A 146 -1.31 7.80 -0.96
C CYS A 146 -0.74 9.06 -1.60
N SER A 147 -1.38 9.57 -2.66
CA SER A 147 -0.96 10.82 -3.29
C SER A 147 -1.09 12.00 -2.34
N GLU A 148 -2.17 12.06 -1.54
CA GLU A 148 -2.33 13.11 -0.54
C GLU A 148 -1.28 12.98 0.58
N LEU A 149 -1.04 11.76 1.07
CA LEU A 149 0.01 11.51 2.07
C LEU A 149 1.40 11.92 1.56
N LYS A 150 1.71 11.60 0.30
CA LYS A 150 2.94 12.02 -0.38
C LYS A 150 3.01 13.54 -0.50
N HIS A 151 1.93 14.19 -0.91
CA HIS A 151 1.87 15.63 -1.07
C HIS A 151 2.11 16.37 0.26
N GLN A 152 1.52 15.89 1.36
CA GLN A 152 1.76 16.39 2.71
C GLN A 152 3.26 16.36 3.06
N LEU A 153 3.93 15.22 2.84
CA LEU A 153 5.38 15.11 3.07
C LEU A 153 6.16 16.08 2.17
N LEU A 154 5.81 16.19 0.89
CA LEU A 154 6.53 17.04 -0.05
C LEU A 154 6.35 18.55 0.21
N GLN A 155 5.29 18.97 0.92
CA GLN A 155 5.16 20.36 1.38
C GLN A 155 6.21 20.74 2.44
N HIS A 156 6.80 19.75 3.10
CA HIS A 156 7.81 19.90 4.14
C HIS A 156 9.22 19.56 3.68
N GLU A 157 9.46 19.57 2.36
CA GLU A 157 10.81 19.44 1.85
C GLU A 157 11.73 20.56 2.36
N GLU A 158 12.93 20.18 2.79
CA GLU A 158 13.97 21.17 3.14
C GLU A 158 14.38 22.00 1.92
N HIS A 159 14.41 21.35 0.76
CA HIS A 159 14.70 21.96 -0.53
C HIS A 159 13.71 21.44 -1.58
N PRO A 160 13.16 22.31 -2.46
CA PRO A 160 12.19 21.89 -3.45
C PRO A 160 12.70 20.78 -4.36
N ASN A 161 11.83 19.80 -4.66
CA ASN A 161 12.07 18.72 -5.62
C ASN A 161 13.23 17.79 -5.24
N THR A 162 13.40 17.51 -3.95
CA THR A 162 14.42 16.57 -3.46
C THR A 162 13.85 15.20 -3.09
N GLY A 163 12.54 15.08 -2.94
CA GLY A 163 11.84 13.91 -2.41
C GLY A 163 12.21 13.63 -0.95
N ARG A 164 12.67 14.63 -0.19
CA ARG A 164 13.29 14.45 1.13
C ARG A 164 12.78 15.43 2.17
N VAL A 165 12.42 14.90 3.33
CA VAL A 165 11.96 15.67 4.49
C VAL A 165 12.92 15.45 5.65
N ARG A 166 13.27 16.48 6.44
CA ARG A 166 14.08 16.27 7.65
C ARG A 166 13.34 15.35 8.61
N LEU A 167 14.05 14.42 9.25
CA LEU A 167 13.45 13.51 10.22
C LEU A 167 12.78 14.27 11.39
N SER A 168 13.32 15.42 11.77
CA SER A 168 12.69 16.30 12.76
C SER A 168 11.32 16.80 12.32
N ASP A 169 11.18 17.19 11.06
CA ASP A 169 9.93 17.74 10.52
C ASP A 169 8.90 16.62 10.33
N PHE A 170 9.36 15.43 9.92
CA PHE A 170 8.56 14.21 9.89
C PHE A 170 7.88 13.94 11.25
N TYR A 171 8.65 13.92 12.34
CA TYR A 171 8.08 13.72 13.68
C TYR A 171 7.31 14.94 14.20
N ALA A 172 7.69 16.17 13.83
CA ALA A 172 6.94 17.36 14.20
C ALA A 172 5.52 17.36 13.59
N MET A 173 5.35 16.83 12.38
CA MET A 173 4.01 16.65 11.78
C MET A 173 3.14 15.69 12.59
N ALA A 174 3.71 14.62 13.15
CA ALA A 174 2.98 13.71 14.04
C ALA A 174 2.63 14.35 15.39
N LEU A 175 3.56 15.09 15.98
CA LEU A 175 3.38 15.69 17.32
C LEU A 175 2.54 16.97 17.32
N HIS A 176 2.57 17.74 16.24
CA HIS A 176 2.00 19.10 16.20
C HIS A 176 1.13 19.38 14.96
N GLY A 177 1.25 18.58 13.90
CA GLY A 177 0.53 18.77 12.64
C GLY A 177 -0.79 18.01 12.53
N GLY A 178 -1.14 17.17 13.51
CA GLY A 178 -2.31 16.29 13.41
C GLY A 178 -2.11 15.09 12.48
N HIS A 179 -0.88 14.83 12.04
CA HIS A 179 -0.52 13.72 11.15
C HIS A 179 0.14 12.58 11.93
N TRP A 180 -0.58 12.03 12.90
CA TRP A 180 -0.09 11.00 13.83
C TRP A 180 0.53 9.77 13.13
N GLN A 181 0.16 9.51 11.88
CA GLN A 181 0.70 8.43 11.06
C GLN A 181 2.21 8.54 10.78
N PHE A 182 2.81 9.72 10.91
CA PHE A 182 4.25 9.93 10.71
C PHE A 182 5.08 9.61 11.97
N SER A 183 4.89 8.41 12.53
CA SER A 183 5.44 7.99 13.83
C SER A 183 6.39 6.81 13.77
N GLU A 184 6.80 6.39 12.57
CA GLU A 184 7.69 5.24 12.38
C GLU A 184 9.05 5.40 13.07
N SER A 185 9.54 4.32 13.66
CA SER A 185 10.84 4.34 14.35
C SER A 185 12.00 4.53 13.38
N VAL A 186 13.06 5.20 13.83
CA VAL A 186 14.32 5.35 13.07
C VAL A 186 14.88 3.99 12.64
N ALA A 187 14.77 2.96 13.49
CA ALA A 187 15.24 1.61 13.17
C ALA A 187 14.46 1.02 11.99
N TYR A 188 13.13 1.19 11.98
CA TYR A 188 12.27 0.71 10.90
C TYR A 188 12.48 1.49 9.61
N LEU A 189 12.54 2.83 9.68
CA LEU A 189 12.83 3.66 8.50
C LEU A 189 14.19 3.32 7.87
N ARG A 190 15.20 3.00 8.69
CA ARG A 190 16.50 2.51 8.19
C ARG A 190 16.37 1.15 7.50
N GLN A 191 15.65 0.20 8.09
CA GLN A 191 15.41 -1.12 7.51
C GLN A 191 14.70 -1.03 6.17
N LEU A 192 13.77 -0.08 6.04
CA LEU A 192 13.05 0.21 4.79
C LEU A 192 13.93 0.89 3.72
N GLY A 193 15.15 1.33 4.08
CA GLY A 193 15.96 2.18 3.22
C GLY A 193 15.34 3.57 3.03
N ALA A 194 14.43 3.98 3.90
CA ALA A 194 13.74 5.28 3.83
C ALA A 194 14.51 6.40 4.53
N LEU A 195 15.72 6.15 5.06
CA LEU A 195 16.58 7.18 5.62
C LEU A 195 17.75 7.50 4.69
N ASP A 196 17.88 8.78 4.38
CA ASP A 196 19.10 9.35 3.83
C ASP A 196 20.05 9.74 4.99
N GLU A 197 21.11 8.95 5.16
CA GLU A 197 22.15 9.12 6.19
C GLU A 197 23.44 9.72 5.63
N SER A 198 23.40 10.20 4.39
CA SER A 198 24.61 10.43 3.61
C SER A 198 25.18 11.85 3.69
N ASP A 199 24.71 12.62 4.68
CA ASP A 199 25.27 13.91 5.09
C ASP A 199 25.59 13.95 6.60
N PRO A 200 26.40 13.01 7.13
CA PRO A 200 26.67 12.90 8.57
C PRO A 200 27.51 14.04 9.14
N GLU A 201 28.08 14.89 8.27
CA GLU A 201 29.10 15.90 8.57
C GLU A 201 28.68 17.32 8.16
N ALA A 202 27.38 17.62 8.06
CA ALA A 202 26.91 19.00 8.06
C ALA A 202 27.39 19.67 9.36
N GLU A 203 28.52 20.37 9.28
CA GLU A 203 29.41 20.71 10.39
C GLU A 203 28.64 21.25 11.61
N GLY A 204 28.78 20.54 12.74
CA GLY A 204 28.25 20.98 14.04
C GLY A 204 26.85 20.48 14.42
N MET A 205 26.16 19.72 13.57
CA MET A 205 24.86 19.13 13.92
C MET A 205 24.96 17.68 14.43
N PRO A 206 24.18 17.29 15.46
CA PRO A 206 24.08 15.88 15.86
C PRO A 206 23.59 15.02 14.69
N GLN A 207 24.14 13.81 14.51
CA GLN A 207 23.80 12.92 13.38
C GLN A 207 22.29 12.68 13.20
N VAL A 208 21.51 12.65 14.28
CA VAL A 208 20.05 12.47 14.24
C VAL A 208 19.34 13.63 13.51
N MET A 209 19.91 14.84 13.56
CA MET A 209 19.38 16.04 12.90
C MET A 209 19.74 16.11 11.40
N ALA A 210 20.74 15.34 10.96
CA ALA A 210 21.12 15.26 9.54
C ALA A 210 20.29 14.25 8.73
N LEU A 211 19.51 13.41 9.43
CA LEU A 211 18.70 12.38 8.81
C LEU A 211 17.52 12.99 8.03
N ARG A 212 17.31 12.48 6.82
CA ARG A 212 16.16 12.83 6.00
C ARG A 212 15.37 11.58 5.63
N VAL A 213 14.06 11.67 5.66
CA VAL A 213 13.17 10.63 5.15
C VAL A 213 13.09 10.76 3.63
N ILE A 214 13.41 9.68 2.93
CA ILE A 214 13.24 9.54 1.49
C ILE A 214 11.77 9.22 1.25
N VAL A 215 11.00 10.22 0.81
CA VAL A 215 9.53 10.16 0.74
C VAL A 215 9.02 8.98 -0.09
N PRO A 216 9.55 8.68 -1.31
CA PRO A 216 9.09 7.52 -2.07
C PRO A 216 9.28 6.19 -1.34
N ASN A 217 10.42 6.01 -0.68
CA ASN A 217 10.70 4.80 0.09
C ASN A 217 9.77 4.65 1.29
N TYR A 218 9.44 5.75 1.97
CA TYR A 218 8.45 5.73 3.03
C TYR A 218 7.06 5.36 2.49
N ILE A 219 6.56 6.08 1.48
CA ILE A 219 5.22 5.88 0.90
C ILE A 219 5.02 4.47 0.35
N LEU A 220 6.04 3.89 -0.28
CA LEU A 220 6.01 2.52 -0.80
C LEU A 220 6.31 1.47 0.28
N GLY A 221 6.48 1.89 1.53
CA GLY A 221 6.76 1.01 2.65
C GLY A 221 5.57 0.16 3.07
N PRO A 222 5.80 -1.02 3.67
CA PRO A 222 4.73 -1.93 4.10
C PRO A 222 3.71 -1.32 5.05
N SER A 223 4.09 -0.31 5.83
CA SER A 223 3.16 0.36 6.76
C SER A 223 2.17 1.30 6.08
N ASN A 224 2.35 1.58 4.79
CA ASN A 224 1.40 2.31 3.96
C ASN A 224 0.58 1.38 3.03
N CYS A 225 0.68 0.07 3.24
CA CYS A 225 -0.21 -0.90 2.61
C CYS A 225 -1.43 -1.16 3.51
N ILE A 226 -2.61 -1.04 2.93
CA ILE A 226 -3.88 -1.36 3.58
C ILE A 226 -4.36 -2.73 3.14
N ALA A 227 -5.14 -3.38 4.00
CA ALA A 227 -5.75 -4.67 3.74
C ALA A 227 -4.77 -5.77 3.28
N SER A 228 -3.82 -6.11 4.15
CA SER A 228 -3.11 -7.37 4.01
C SER A 228 -4.05 -8.51 4.42
N SER A 229 -4.51 -9.28 3.44
CA SER A 229 -4.89 -10.64 3.75
C SER A 229 -3.64 -11.52 3.85
N GLY A 230 -3.82 -12.80 4.19
CA GLY A 230 -2.73 -13.77 4.07
C GLY A 230 -2.24 -13.97 2.63
N TYR A 231 -2.93 -13.42 1.62
CA TYR A 231 -2.67 -13.67 0.20
C TYR A 231 -2.25 -12.42 -0.58
N PHE A 232 -2.76 -11.24 -0.23
CA PHE A 232 -2.46 -9.99 -0.94
C PHE A 232 -2.48 -8.78 0.01
N ALA A 233 -1.87 -7.68 -0.42
CA ALA A 233 -1.96 -6.39 0.25
C ALA A 233 -2.21 -5.29 -0.78
N VAL A 234 -3.00 -4.28 -0.43
CA VAL A 234 -3.25 -3.11 -1.28
C VAL A 234 -2.29 -2.00 -0.86
N CYS A 235 -1.26 -1.78 -1.66
CA CYS A 235 -0.22 -0.77 -1.39
C CYS A 235 -0.37 0.46 -2.30
N CYS A 236 0.29 1.55 -1.91
CA CYS A 236 0.43 2.73 -2.77
C CYS A 236 1.00 2.36 -4.15
N ILE A 237 0.44 2.96 -5.20
CA ILE A 237 0.94 2.78 -6.57
C ILE A 237 2.35 3.33 -6.69
N ASP A 238 3.24 2.55 -7.29
CA ASP A 238 4.60 2.98 -7.53
C ASP A 238 4.73 3.81 -8.82
N GLU A 239 4.74 5.13 -8.67
CA GLU A 239 5.02 6.08 -9.75
C GLU A 239 6.46 5.97 -10.31
N CYS A 240 7.39 5.37 -9.56
CA CYS A 240 8.74 5.10 -10.03
C CYS A 240 8.76 4.07 -11.16
N ASP A 241 7.86 3.09 -11.15
CA ASP A 241 7.86 2.01 -12.13
C ASP A 241 7.65 2.54 -13.55
N ALA A 242 6.75 3.51 -13.72
CA ALA A 242 6.54 4.16 -15.02
C ALA A 242 7.79 4.92 -15.50
N LYS A 243 8.51 5.59 -14.59
CA LYS A 243 9.76 6.30 -14.91
C LYS A 243 10.88 5.32 -15.24
N LEU A 244 10.98 4.22 -14.48
CA LEU A 244 11.94 3.15 -14.70
C LEU A 244 11.69 2.48 -16.06
N GLN A 245 10.44 2.16 -16.38
CA GLN A 245 10.06 1.59 -17.67
C GLN A 245 10.43 2.51 -18.84
N SER A 246 10.27 3.82 -18.68
CA SER A 246 10.70 4.81 -19.68
C SER A 246 12.22 4.80 -19.88
N LEU A 247 12.99 4.69 -18.80
CA LEU A 247 14.45 4.56 -18.87
C LEU A 247 14.89 3.27 -19.52
N GLU A 248 14.31 2.14 -19.14
CA GLU A 248 14.62 0.82 -19.72
C GLU A 248 14.30 0.79 -21.22
N THR A 249 13.19 1.40 -21.62
CA THR A 249 12.81 1.55 -23.03
C THR A 249 13.83 2.40 -23.79
N THR A 250 14.29 3.50 -23.19
CA THR A 250 15.27 4.40 -23.81
C THR A 250 16.65 3.76 -23.93
N LEU A 251 17.07 3.01 -22.90
CA LEU A 251 18.38 2.39 -22.82
C LEU A 251 18.44 1.01 -23.53
N GLY A 252 17.28 0.39 -23.75
CA GLY A 252 17.16 -0.97 -24.30
C GLY A 252 17.69 -2.07 -23.38
N LYS A 253 17.88 -1.78 -22.09
CA LYS A 253 18.50 -2.65 -21.09
C LYS A 253 17.91 -2.39 -19.71
N SER A 254 17.84 -3.43 -18.88
CA SER A 254 17.42 -3.35 -17.47
C SER A 254 18.52 -2.89 -16.52
N LYS A 255 19.75 -2.67 -17.01
CA LYS A 255 20.92 -2.19 -16.27
C LYS A 255 21.70 -1.20 -17.11
N ALA A 256 22.26 -0.16 -16.49
CA ALA A 256 23.15 0.78 -17.18
C ALA A 256 24.10 1.51 -16.20
N PRO A 257 25.30 1.92 -16.66
CA PRO A 257 26.19 2.76 -15.87
C PRO A 257 25.53 4.11 -15.52
N PRO A 258 25.89 4.75 -14.38
CA PRO A 258 25.31 6.04 -13.96
C PRO A 258 25.33 7.11 -15.06
N ALA A 259 26.43 7.22 -15.81
CA ALA A 259 26.55 8.20 -16.89
C ALA A 259 25.48 8.00 -18.00
N ALA A 260 25.15 6.75 -18.34
CA ALA A 260 24.14 6.44 -19.34
C ALA A 260 22.72 6.75 -18.83
N ILE A 261 22.44 6.43 -17.56
CA ILE A 261 21.16 6.76 -16.91
C ILE A 261 20.96 8.28 -16.87
N LEU A 262 21.99 9.03 -16.46
CA LEU A 262 21.95 10.49 -16.41
C LEU A 262 21.70 11.10 -17.78
N SER A 263 22.34 10.55 -18.81
CA SER A 263 22.11 10.98 -20.20
C SER A 263 20.70 10.65 -20.68
N ALA A 264 20.10 9.54 -20.24
CA ALA A 264 18.77 9.12 -20.66
C ALA A 264 17.63 9.87 -19.94
N LEU A 265 17.85 10.27 -18.68
CA LEU A 265 16.88 11.03 -17.89
C LEU A 265 16.55 12.40 -18.47
N ASN A 266 17.43 12.97 -19.32
CA ASN A 266 17.28 14.32 -19.91
C ASN A 266 16.89 15.38 -18.85
N ALA A 267 17.34 15.22 -17.61
CA ALA A 267 17.00 16.06 -16.47
C ALA A 267 18.22 16.30 -15.59
N THR A 268 18.32 17.49 -15.01
CA THR A 268 19.33 17.81 -14.00
C THR A 268 18.88 17.22 -12.67
N ILE A 269 19.59 16.20 -12.19
CA ILE A 269 19.37 15.65 -10.85
C ILE A 269 20.23 16.37 -9.80
N GLY A 270 19.75 16.41 -8.57
CA GLY A 270 20.52 16.98 -7.46
C GLY A 270 21.79 16.17 -7.15
N ARG A 271 22.83 16.83 -6.61
CA ARG A 271 24.12 16.20 -6.26
C ARG A 271 23.99 14.98 -5.34
N ALA A 272 23.05 15.01 -4.40
CA ALA A 272 22.78 13.89 -3.50
C ALA A 272 22.27 12.65 -4.26
N LEU A 273 21.38 12.85 -5.24
CA LEU A 273 20.86 11.77 -6.09
C LEU A 273 21.96 11.22 -7.00
N GLU A 274 22.80 12.08 -7.56
CA GLU A 274 23.93 11.63 -8.40
C GLU A 274 24.91 10.77 -7.60
N ARG A 275 25.27 11.22 -6.39
CA ARG A 275 26.12 10.44 -5.50
C ARG A 275 25.49 9.08 -5.18
N LYS A 276 24.21 9.06 -4.83
CA LYS A 276 23.52 7.80 -4.50
C LYS A 276 23.45 6.84 -5.69
N LEU A 277 23.22 7.35 -6.91
CA LEU A 277 23.24 6.53 -8.12
C LEU A 277 24.62 5.88 -8.34
N ARG A 278 25.70 6.61 -8.08
CA ARG A 278 27.07 6.08 -8.16
C ARG A 278 27.35 5.04 -7.08
N GLU A 279 26.96 5.31 -5.84
CA GLU A 279 27.08 4.35 -4.72
C GLU A 279 26.35 3.02 -5.03
N VAL A 280 25.13 3.11 -5.56
CA VAL A 280 24.35 1.92 -5.95
C VAL A 280 25.04 1.17 -7.09
N ALA A 281 25.58 1.87 -8.08
CA ALA A 281 26.29 1.23 -9.18
C ALA A 281 27.58 0.55 -8.72
N GLU A 282 28.33 1.15 -7.79
CA GLU A 282 29.56 0.56 -7.22
C GLU A 282 29.28 -0.78 -6.54
N HIS A 283 28.16 -0.88 -5.80
CA HIS A 283 27.73 -2.13 -5.17
C HIS A 283 27.28 -3.20 -6.17
N HIS A 284 26.93 -2.79 -7.40
CA HIS A 284 26.37 -3.65 -8.44
C HIS A 284 27.28 -3.79 -9.67
N GLY A 285 28.60 -3.73 -9.49
CA GLY A 285 29.57 -4.02 -10.56
C GLY A 285 29.70 -2.91 -11.61
N GLY A 286 29.40 -1.67 -11.23
CA GLY A 286 29.51 -0.47 -12.07
C GLY A 286 28.25 -0.12 -12.86
N GLU A 287 27.17 -0.88 -12.70
CA GLU A 287 25.87 -0.62 -13.33
C GLU A 287 24.78 -0.42 -12.27
N ALA A 288 23.90 0.54 -12.49
CA ALA A 288 22.67 0.67 -11.72
C ALA A 288 21.49 0.07 -12.52
N ALA A 289 20.51 -0.43 -11.77
CA ALA A 289 19.25 -1.09 -12.16
C ALA A 289 19.25 -2.63 -12.15
N LYS A 290 18.45 -3.15 -11.20
CA LYS A 290 17.50 -4.28 -11.24
C LYS A 290 16.65 -4.07 -9.97
N ILE A 291 15.43 -3.53 -10.09
CA ILE A 291 14.41 -3.62 -9.02
C ILE A 291 13.22 -4.37 -9.61
N ILE A 292 13.42 -5.65 -9.86
CA ILE A 292 12.33 -6.64 -9.81
C ILE A 292 12.96 -7.88 -9.18
N GLU A 293 13.19 -7.83 -7.88
CA GLU A 293 13.02 -9.03 -7.08
C GLU A 293 11.75 -8.80 -6.29
N ASN A 294 10.64 -9.26 -6.88
CA ASN A 294 9.43 -9.58 -6.14
C ASN A 294 9.82 -10.65 -5.12
N HIS A 295 10.25 -10.21 -3.94
CA HIS A 295 10.14 -11.07 -2.78
C HIS A 295 8.67 -11.02 -2.36
N GLY A 296 7.94 -12.04 -2.79
CA GLY A 296 6.66 -12.38 -2.20
C GLY A 296 6.81 -12.42 -0.68
N VAL A 297 5.77 -11.96 0.00
CA VAL A 297 5.67 -11.91 1.45
C VAL A 297 5.52 -13.34 1.98
N ASP A 298 6.55 -14.16 1.83
CA ASP A 298 6.67 -15.41 2.58
C ASP A 298 7.25 -15.06 3.94
N GLY A 299 6.48 -15.40 4.97
CA GLY A 299 6.71 -14.95 6.34
C GLY A 299 8.14 -15.17 6.85
N LEU A 300 8.56 -14.22 7.70
CA LEU A 300 9.62 -14.38 8.70
C LEU A 300 11.03 -14.70 8.16
N ASP A 301 11.56 -13.87 7.28
CA ASP A 301 12.95 -13.38 7.40
C ASP A 301 13.18 -12.22 6.43
N PHE A 302 13.38 -11.00 6.93
CA PHE A 302 13.82 -9.89 6.09
C PHE A 302 15.30 -10.11 5.73
N PRO A 303 15.68 -10.33 4.44
CA PRO A 303 17.08 -10.41 4.09
C PRO A 303 17.77 -9.08 4.42
N LYS A 304 18.87 -9.17 5.17
CA LYS A 304 19.59 -8.06 5.83
C LYS A 304 20.26 -7.04 4.91
N LYS A 305 19.94 -6.94 3.61
CA LYS A 305 20.51 -5.95 2.67
C LYS A 305 19.79 -6.03 1.32
N CYS A 306 18.64 -5.38 1.21
CA CYS A 306 18.14 -4.90 -0.07
C CYS A 306 18.35 -3.39 -0.08
N ASP A 307 19.42 -2.91 -0.72
CA ASP A 307 19.69 -1.48 -0.96
C ASP A 307 18.75 -0.94 -2.05
N LEU A 308 17.43 -1.15 -1.89
CA LEU A 308 16.40 -0.67 -2.78
C LEU A 308 16.00 0.74 -2.35
N VAL A 309 16.87 1.69 -2.64
CA VAL A 309 16.51 3.11 -2.53
C VAL A 309 15.84 3.54 -3.84
N LYS A 310 14.51 3.61 -3.85
CA LYS A 310 13.74 4.19 -4.95
C LYS A 310 13.79 5.71 -4.79
N ILE A 311 14.47 6.39 -5.70
CA ILE A 311 14.52 7.85 -5.69
C ILE A 311 13.81 8.37 -6.94
N CYS A 312 12.60 8.85 -6.71
CA CYS A 312 11.69 9.51 -7.64
C CYS A 312 11.11 10.74 -6.93
#